data_AF-A0A517PAU7-F1
#
_entry.id   AF-A0A517PAU7-F1
#
_cell.length_a   1.000
_cell.length_b   1.000
_cell.length_c   1.000
_cell.angle_alpha   90.00
_cell.angle_beta   90.00
_cell.angle_gamma   90.00
#
_symmetry.space_group_name_H-M   'P 1'
#
loop_
_entity.id
_entity.type
_entity.pdbx_description
1 polymer ?
#
loop_
_entity_poly.entity_id
_entity_poly.type
_entity_poly.pdbx_seq_one_letter_code
_entity_poly.pdbx_strand_id
1 'polypeptide(L)'
;MSAASPSLAPARSRDSASARPLFDAAFWRWAAIINGGVPLALLAWDAWQGALGPDPVDAAIRTTGLASVTFLVLTLAVTPIRLLTGWTDVLAMRRALGLYAFAYAVAHLVVYIVWEQAGSLRRVGEELAARSYLQIGLAALLAMTPLAITSVDALVRRLGAWWKRLHRLIYVAAALGVIHFYMQVKSDVRLPLIYGAVTAGLIGFRAAKHYRDLRIAARRAPAGPAEKPTSWRGQLEVARIFEETPDVKTYRLVPPAGGELPFNYAAGQYLTVSLPVQTESGPATLKRSYSFSSAPTRRGYCEITVKRDPSGIGSRALHDGVSEGDLLTVAGPAGRFTFQDAAEPVAAPAGVVLIAGGVGLTPILSILRSLTDRSWPGAIYVVNVQKTRADLIAGAELRALAARFPNVHLLTAVTREPADDAHLSGRLTAERLRDFVPNLKKLPVFLCGSEPMMAATRGLLRSLGVPPERIATEEFTAGPPPQGLGEGETDGPAVVPAAAITFTRAGRSVTAPGETTVLEAAEQVGVPMPYECRSGLCGQCKVRCTEGAVTMESRDALSSKEEKAGYILACQSRATTTALTIDA
;
A
#
# COMPACT_ATOMS: atom_id res chain seq x y z
N MET A 1 59.27 3.87 33.18
CA MET A 1 58.45 3.22 34.23
C MET A 1 57.01 3.33 33.80
N SER A 2 56.39 2.16 33.63
CA SER A 2 55.03 1.95 33.13
C SER A 2 54.00 2.40 34.18
N ALA A 3 53.00 3.19 33.77
CA ALA A 3 51.79 3.41 34.55
C ALA A 3 50.61 2.95 33.68
N ALA A 4 50.10 1.77 34.02
CA ALA A 4 48.98 1.11 33.35
C ALA A 4 47.68 1.90 33.57
N SER A 5 46.99 2.21 32.47
CA SER A 5 45.60 2.69 32.51
C SER A 5 44.68 1.58 33.02
N PRO A 6 43.67 1.90 33.87
CA PRO A 6 42.78 0.89 34.42
C PRO A 6 41.85 0.35 33.33
N SER A 7 41.84 -0.98 33.21
CA SER A 7 40.86 -1.77 32.46
C SER A 7 39.45 -1.46 33.00
N LEU A 8 38.66 -0.72 32.22
CA LEU A 8 37.21 -0.61 32.41
C LEU A 8 36.59 -1.92 31.96
N ALA A 9 36.14 -2.71 32.94
CA ALA A 9 35.35 -3.91 32.73
C ALA A 9 34.17 -3.63 31.76
N PRO A 10 33.81 -4.58 30.89
CA PRO A 10 32.67 -4.40 30.01
C PRO A 10 31.41 -4.19 30.85
N ALA A 11 30.76 -3.04 30.65
CA ALA A 11 29.46 -2.77 31.20
C ALA A 11 28.51 -3.90 30.77
N ARG A 12 28.07 -4.70 31.73
CA ARG A 12 27.08 -5.76 31.52
C ARG A 12 25.92 -5.14 30.75
N SER A 13 25.64 -5.71 29.57
CA SER A 13 24.43 -5.44 28.81
C SER A 13 23.26 -5.55 29.78
N ARG A 14 22.61 -4.43 30.07
CA ARG A 14 21.24 -4.48 30.57
C ARG A 14 20.44 -5.08 29.43
N ASP A 15 20.23 -6.38 29.49
CA ASP A 15 19.14 -7.04 28.80
C ASP A 15 17.88 -6.27 29.14
N SER A 16 17.46 -5.37 28.25
CA SER A 16 16.08 -4.94 28.20
C SER A 16 15.30 -6.15 27.67
N ALA A 17 15.13 -7.15 28.52
CA ALA A 17 14.01 -8.06 28.42
C ALA A 17 12.79 -7.15 28.37
N SER A 18 12.28 -6.92 27.15
CA SER A 18 11.00 -6.24 26.95
C SER A 18 10.03 -7.02 27.82
N ALA A 19 9.58 -6.40 28.91
CA ALA A 19 8.61 -7.02 29.80
C ALA A 19 7.47 -7.51 28.92
N ARG A 20 7.29 -8.84 28.85
CA ARG A 20 6.18 -9.40 28.09
C ARG A 20 4.91 -8.74 28.65
N PRO A 21 4.02 -8.21 27.79
CA PRO A 21 2.81 -7.60 28.27
C PRO A 21 2.09 -8.59 29.19
N LEU A 22 1.61 -8.11 30.34
CA LEU A 22 0.92 -8.95 31.35
C LEU A 22 -0.25 -9.74 30.76
N PHE A 23 -0.82 -9.26 29.65
CA PHE A 23 -1.94 -9.87 28.93
C PHE A 23 -1.66 -9.88 27.42
N ASP A 24 -1.21 -11.01 26.90
CA ASP A 24 -1.01 -11.21 25.46
C ASP A 24 -2.31 -11.63 24.73
N ALA A 25 -2.24 -11.80 23.42
CA ALA A 25 -3.40 -12.22 22.62
C ALA A 25 -3.94 -13.60 23.01
N ALA A 26 -3.09 -14.50 23.52
CA ALA A 26 -3.50 -15.83 23.96
C ALA A 26 -4.32 -15.74 25.25
N PHE A 27 -3.89 -14.92 26.21
CA PHE A 27 -4.65 -14.63 27.43
C PHE A 27 -6.06 -14.13 27.10
N TRP A 28 -6.19 -13.09 26.25
CA TRP A 28 -7.51 -12.52 25.93
C TRP A 28 -8.42 -13.50 25.21
N ARG A 29 -7.86 -14.35 24.34
CA ARG A 29 -8.62 -15.41 23.66
C ARG A 29 -9.13 -16.45 24.66
N TRP A 30 -8.28 -16.94 25.55
CA TRP A 30 -8.67 -17.92 26.57
C TRP A 30 -9.64 -17.34 27.60
N ALA A 31 -9.44 -16.08 28.00
CA ALA A 31 -10.38 -15.39 28.88
C ALA A 31 -11.80 -15.37 28.27
N ALA A 32 -11.92 -15.07 26.97
CA ALA A 32 -13.22 -15.09 26.30
C ALA A 32 -13.82 -16.50 26.16
N ILE A 33 -12.99 -17.52 25.89
CA ILE A 33 -13.44 -18.92 25.78
C ILE A 33 -13.93 -19.45 27.13
N ILE A 34 -13.14 -19.26 28.19
CA ILE A 34 -13.48 -19.76 29.53
C ILE A 34 -14.74 -19.08 30.06
N ASN A 35 -14.79 -17.75 30.03
CA ASN A 35 -15.94 -16.99 30.53
C ASN A 35 -17.19 -17.17 29.64
N GLY A 36 -17.00 -17.50 28.36
CA GLY A 36 -18.09 -17.80 27.43
C GLY A 36 -18.97 -18.98 27.87
N GLY A 37 -18.37 -19.99 28.50
CA GLY A 37 -19.09 -21.18 28.98
C GLY A 37 -19.77 -21.02 30.35
N VAL A 38 -19.42 -19.98 31.11
CA VAL A 38 -19.88 -19.82 32.50
C VAL A 38 -21.40 -19.74 32.63
N PRO A 39 -22.14 -18.92 31.85
CA PRO A 39 -23.61 -18.85 31.97
C PRO A 39 -24.30 -20.20 31.77
N LEU A 40 -23.84 -21.00 30.80
CA LEU A 40 -24.39 -22.33 30.56
C LEU A 40 -24.04 -23.31 31.69
N ALA A 41 -22.82 -23.25 32.22
CA ALA A 41 -22.39 -24.09 33.33
C ALA A 41 -23.19 -23.79 34.61
N LEU A 42 -23.42 -22.50 34.91
CA LEU A 42 -24.27 -22.08 36.04
C LEU A 42 -25.72 -22.53 35.83
N LEU A 43 -26.28 -22.35 34.63
CA LEU A 43 -27.63 -22.82 34.33
C LEU A 43 -27.77 -24.34 34.52
N ALA A 44 -26.78 -25.13 34.08
CA ALA A 44 -26.77 -26.58 34.25
C ALA A 44 -26.61 -26.98 35.74
N TRP A 45 -25.78 -26.26 36.49
CA TRP A 45 -25.59 -26.46 37.93
C TRP A 45 -26.86 -26.16 38.73
N ASP A 46 -27.53 -25.05 38.42
CA ASP A 46 -28.79 -24.67 39.06
C ASP A 46 -29.92 -25.62 38.67
N ALA A 47 -29.96 -26.08 37.41
CA ALA A 47 -30.89 -27.13 36.97
C ALA A 47 -30.71 -28.43 37.76
N TRP A 48 -29.45 -28.86 37.94
CA TRP A 48 -29.11 -30.09 38.65
C TRP A 48 -29.52 -30.06 40.12
N GLN A 49 -29.44 -28.89 40.78
CA GLN A 49 -29.86 -28.70 42.17
C GLN A 49 -31.35 -28.36 42.32
N GLY A 50 -32.11 -28.22 41.23
CA GLY A 50 -33.49 -27.75 41.28
C GLY A 50 -33.63 -26.28 41.72
N ALA A 51 -32.58 -25.46 41.55
CA ALA A 51 -32.50 -24.07 41.98
C ALA A 51 -32.99 -23.05 40.94
N LEU A 52 -33.57 -23.50 39.81
CA LEU A 52 -34.09 -22.63 38.75
C LEU A 52 -35.40 -21.91 39.09
N GLY A 53 -35.98 -22.20 40.26
CA GLY A 53 -37.23 -21.62 40.71
C GLY A 53 -38.47 -22.32 40.14
N PRO A 54 -39.65 -21.67 40.21
CA PRO A 54 -40.93 -22.30 39.91
C PRO A 54 -41.17 -22.57 38.42
N ASP A 55 -40.48 -21.85 37.53
CA ASP A 55 -40.55 -22.05 36.08
C ASP A 55 -39.13 -22.22 35.49
N PRO A 56 -38.62 -23.46 35.42
CA PRO A 56 -37.26 -23.73 34.98
C PRO A 56 -37.04 -23.47 33.48
N VAL A 57 -38.09 -23.58 32.66
CA VAL A 57 -38.00 -23.36 31.21
C VAL A 57 -37.85 -21.86 30.93
N ASP A 58 -38.69 -21.05 31.54
CA ASP A 58 -38.63 -19.59 31.45
C ASP A 58 -37.31 -19.04 32.04
N ALA A 59 -36.80 -19.64 33.12
CA ALA A 59 -35.47 -19.34 33.65
C ALA A 59 -34.35 -19.62 32.63
N ALA A 60 -34.40 -20.76 31.93
CA ALA A 60 -33.44 -21.09 30.89
C ALA A 60 -33.54 -20.16 29.67
N ILE A 61 -34.76 -19.81 29.23
CA ILE A 61 -35.01 -18.86 28.13
C ILE A 61 -34.43 -17.48 28.49
N ARG A 62 -34.70 -16.98 29.70
CA ARG A 62 -34.13 -15.70 30.16
C ARG A 62 -32.61 -15.71 30.23
N THR A 63 -32.02 -16.76 30.80
CA THR A 63 -30.57 -16.86 31.00
C THR A 63 -29.83 -16.90 29.66
N THR A 64 -30.29 -17.74 28.73
CA THR A 64 -29.71 -17.85 27.38
C THR A 64 -29.91 -16.57 26.57
N GLY A 65 -31.09 -15.93 26.66
CA GLY A 65 -31.37 -14.65 26.02
C GLY A 65 -30.49 -13.52 26.53
N LEU A 66 -30.35 -13.40 27.86
CA LEU A 66 -29.49 -12.39 28.49
C LEU A 66 -28.01 -12.63 28.14
N ALA A 67 -27.54 -13.88 28.16
CA ALA A 67 -26.18 -14.22 27.76
C ALA A 67 -25.90 -13.79 26.31
N SER A 68 -26.83 -14.07 25.39
CA SER A 68 -26.74 -13.66 23.98
C SER A 68 -26.51 -12.15 23.83
N VAL A 69 -27.39 -11.33 24.42
CA VAL A 69 -27.29 -9.85 24.35
C VAL A 69 -26.03 -9.34 25.05
N THR A 70 -25.63 -9.96 26.16
CA THR A 70 -24.40 -9.62 26.89
C THR A 70 -23.17 -9.79 26.01
N PHE A 71 -22.98 -10.97 25.42
CA PHE A 71 -21.84 -11.24 24.55
C PHE A 71 -21.86 -10.38 23.27
N LEU A 72 -23.05 -10.06 22.76
CA LEU A 72 -23.20 -9.16 21.62
C LEU A 72 -22.73 -7.74 21.94
N VAL A 73 -23.11 -7.20 23.10
CA VAL A 73 -22.65 -5.87 23.57
C VAL A 73 -21.15 -5.88 23.90
N LEU A 74 -20.65 -6.92 24.56
CA LEU A 74 -19.21 -7.07 24.80
C LEU A 74 -18.41 -7.09 23.49
N THR A 75 -18.91 -7.77 22.46
CA THR A 75 -18.30 -7.79 21.11
C THR A 75 -18.22 -6.37 20.52
N LEU A 76 -19.25 -5.55 20.69
CA LEU A 76 -19.25 -4.15 20.25
C LEU A 76 -18.25 -3.29 21.03
N ALA A 77 -18.10 -3.53 22.34
CA ALA A 77 -17.24 -2.80 23.27
C ALA A 77 -15.73 -3.00 23.05
N VAL A 78 -15.32 -4.11 22.41
CA VAL A 78 -13.89 -4.39 22.12
C VAL A 78 -13.18 -3.23 21.40
N THR A 79 -13.85 -2.56 20.45
CA THR A 79 -13.21 -1.46 19.69
C THR A 79 -13.01 -0.20 20.55
N PRO A 80 -14.03 0.32 21.26
CA PRO A 80 -13.82 1.40 22.23
C PRO A 80 -12.76 1.09 23.27
N ILE A 81 -12.78 -0.11 23.87
CA ILE A 81 -11.78 -0.51 24.89
C ILE A 81 -10.37 -0.39 24.31
N ARG A 82 -10.11 -0.98 23.13
CA ARG A 82 -8.81 -0.85 22.46
C ARG A 82 -8.39 0.61 22.27
N LEU A 83 -9.31 1.49 21.89
CA LEU A 83 -8.99 2.88 21.59
C LEU A 83 -8.76 3.73 22.85
N LEU A 84 -9.43 3.41 23.95
CA LEU A 84 -9.30 4.12 25.22
C LEU A 84 -8.10 3.64 26.04
N THR A 85 -7.79 2.33 26.01
CA THR A 85 -6.72 1.74 26.83
C THR A 85 -5.42 1.51 26.07
N GLY A 86 -5.45 1.52 24.73
CA GLY A 86 -4.31 1.18 23.88
C GLY A 86 -4.00 -0.32 23.78
N TRP A 87 -4.76 -1.20 24.45
CA TRP A 87 -4.53 -2.64 24.44
C TRP A 87 -4.91 -3.26 23.10
N THR A 88 -3.92 -3.49 22.22
CA THR A 88 -4.16 -4.04 20.89
C THR A 88 -4.61 -5.50 20.92
N ASP A 89 -4.12 -6.26 21.90
CA ASP A 89 -4.35 -7.70 22.01
C ASP A 89 -5.77 -8.07 22.44
N VAL A 90 -6.53 -7.11 22.99
CA VAL A 90 -7.97 -7.24 23.29
C VAL A 90 -8.81 -7.52 22.02
N LEU A 91 -8.26 -7.32 20.82
CA LEU A 91 -8.94 -7.72 19.59
C LEU A 91 -9.11 -9.24 19.47
N ALA A 92 -8.24 -10.02 20.11
CA ALA A 92 -8.22 -11.47 20.02
C ALA A 92 -9.51 -12.12 20.57
N MET A 93 -10.17 -11.50 21.56
CA MET A 93 -11.45 -11.99 22.11
C MET A 93 -12.65 -11.76 21.20
N ARG A 94 -12.60 -10.82 20.25
CA ARG A 94 -13.78 -10.33 19.51
C ARG A 94 -14.54 -11.46 18.80
N ARG A 95 -13.81 -12.35 18.14
CA ARG A 95 -14.40 -13.47 17.40
C ARG A 95 -15.08 -14.45 18.35
N ALA A 96 -14.43 -14.79 19.46
CA ALA A 96 -14.98 -15.69 20.47
C ALA A 96 -16.28 -15.12 21.06
N LEU A 97 -16.27 -13.86 21.51
CA LEU A 97 -17.46 -13.18 22.05
C LEU A 97 -18.62 -13.17 21.05
N GLY A 98 -18.36 -12.85 19.78
CA GLY A 98 -19.40 -12.84 18.74
C GLY A 98 -19.99 -14.22 18.46
N LEU A 99 -19.18 -15.27 18.51
CA LEU A 99 -19.63 -16.65 18.36
C LEU A 99 -20.43 -17.14 19.58
N TYR A 100 -20.05 -16.75 20.80
CA TYR A 100 -20.86 -17.04 21.99
C TYR A 100 -22.22 -16.34 21.93
N ALA A 101 -22.26 -15.07 21.52
CA ALA A 101 -23.54 -14.37 21.32
C ALA A 101 -24.47 -15.15 20.40
N PHE A 102 -23.96 -15.62 19.25
CA PHE A 102 -24.73 -16.45 18.32
C PHE A 102 -25.12 -17.81 18.91
N ALA A 103 -24.19 -18.50 19.58
CA ALA A 103 -24.45 -19.80 20.19
C ALA A 103 -25.55 -19.71 21.25
N TYR A 104 -25.53 -18.69 22.11
CA TYR A 104 -26.58 -18.44 23.10
C TYR A 104 -27.91 -18.02 22.45
N ALA A 105 -27.90 -17.28 21.33
CA ALA A 105 -29.13 -16.98 20.58
C ALA A 105 -29.77 -18.25 19.99
N VAL A 106 -28.96 -19.17 19.47
CA VAL A 106 -29.42 -20.48 19.00
C VAL A 106 -29.93 -21.32 20.16
N ALA A 107 -29.20 -21.38 21.27
CA ALA A 107 -29.63 -22.09 22.47
C ALA A 107 -30.97 -21.54 22.99
N HIS A 108 -31.13 -20.22 23.03
CA HIS A 108 -32.39 -19.55 23.41
C HIS A 108 -33.56 -19.99 22.51
N LEU A 109 -33.38 -20.01 21.19
CA LEU A 109 -34.40 -20.49 20.25
C LEU A 109 -34.69 -21.98 20.44
N VAL A 110 -33.66 -22.81 20.63
CA VAL A 110 -33.81 -24.25 20.87
C VAL A 110 -34.58 -24.51 22.16
N VAL A 111 -34.28 -23.76 23.23
CA VAL A 111 -35.00 -23.93 24.50
C VAL A 111 -36.49 -23.63 24.33
N TYR A 112 -36.81 -22.52 23.65
CA TYR A 112 -38.18 -22.15 23.34
C TYR A 112 -38.89 -23.20 22.46
N ILE A 113 -38.25 -23.71 21.39
CA ILE A 113 -38.89 -24.71 20.52
C ILE A 113 -39.11 -26.02 21.28
N VAL A 114 -38.08 -26.53 21.97
CA VAL A 114 -38.09 -27.88 22.54
C VAL A 114 -38.95 -27.95 23.80
N TRP A 115 -38.76 -27.01 24.74
CA TRP A 115 -39.43 -27.09 26.04
C TRP A 115 -40.68 -26.22 26.14
N GLU A 116 -40.65 -24.96 25.68
CA GLU A 116 -41.83 -24.09 25.75
C GLU A 116 -42.93 -24.53 24.77
N GLN A 117 -42.54 -24.85 23.54
CA GLN A 117 -43.47 -25.25 22.48
C GLN A 117 -43.61 -26.76 22.31
N ALA A 118 -43.02 -27.55 23.21
CA ALA A 118 -43.02 -29.01 23.21
C ALA A 118 -42.59 -29.63 21.86
N GLY A 119 -41.64 -28.99 21.16
CA GLY A 119 -41.13 -29.41 19.86
C GLY A 119 -42.04 -29.12 18.65
N SER A 120 -43.18 -28.43 18.84
CA SER A 120 -44.15 -28.22 17.76
C SER A 120 -43.81 -27.01 16.89
N LEU A 121 -43.26 -27.26 15.69
CA LEU A 121 -42.97 -26.20 14.71
C LEU A 121 -44.22 -25.45 14.23
N ARG A 122 -45.38 -26.11 14.25
CA ARG A 122 -46.66 -25.46 13.91
C ARG A 122 -47.03 -24.39 14.93
N ARG A 123 -46.96 -24.71 16.23
CA ARG A 123 -47.26 -23.74 17.30
C ARG A 123 -46.26 -22.59 17.30
N VAL A 124 -44.98 -22.88 17.06
CA VAL A 124 -43.95 -21.85 16.87
C VAL A 124 -44.34 -20.89 15.74
N GLY A 125 -44.80 -21.41 14.59
CA GLY A 125 -45.26 -20.59 13.47
C GLY A 125 -46.48 -19.73 13.79
N GLU A 126 -47.47 -20.31 14.47
CA GLU A 126 -48.69 -19.62 14.92
C GLU A 126 -48.34 -18.47 15.92
N GLU A 127 -47.47 -18.73 16.90
CA GLU A 127 -47.03 -17.71 17.86
C GLU A 127 -46.15 -16.63 17.22
N LEU A 128 -45.24 -17.00 16.33
CA LEU A 128 -44.38 -16.07 15.60
C LEU A 128 -45.21 -15.10 14.75
N ALA A 129 -46.29 -15.58 14.13
CA ALA A 129 -47.22 -14.74 13.38
C ALA A 129 -48.00 -13.79 14.31
N ALA A 130 -48.37 -14.26 15.50
CA ALA A 130 -49.19 -13.50 16.45
C ALA A 130 -48.41 -12.46 17.28
N ARG A 131 -47.10 -12.66 17.51
CA ARG A 131 -46.31 -11.87 18.48
C ARG A 131 -45.15 -11.13 17.82
N SER A 132 -45.23 -9.80 17.77
CA SER A 132 -44.21 -8.94 17.15
C SER A 132 -42.82 -9.05 17.79
N TYR A 133 -42.72 -9.27 19.11
CA TYR A 133 -41.41 -9.44 19.76
C TYR A 133 -40.68 -10.71 19.30
N LEU A 134 -41.40 -11.79 18.96
CA LEU A 134 -40.79 -13.01 18.41
C LEU A 134 -40.24 -12.77 17.00
N GLN A 135 -40.94 -11.97 16.18
CA GLN A 135 -40.49 -11.60 14.84
C GLN A 135 -39.19 -10.79 14.90
N ILE A 136 -39.09 -9.86 15.85
CA ILE A 136 -37.87 -9.06 16.07
C ILE A 136 -36.73 -9.95 16.57
N GLY A 137 -37.00 -10.91 17.46
CA GLY A 137 -36.02 -11.89 17.92
C GLY A 137 -35.48 -12.76 16.77
N LEU A 138 -36.37 -13.25 15.90
CA LEU A 138 -35.98 -14.00 14.71
C LEU A 138 -35.16 -13.14 13.73
N ALA A 139 -35.57 -11.89 13.50
CA ALA A 139 -34.83 -10.96 12.65
C ALA A 139 -33.41 -10.69 13.19
N ALA A 140 -33.25 -10.56 14.51
CA ALA A 140 -31.94 -10.44 15.15
C ALA A 140 -31.07 -11.68 14.89
N LEU A 141 -31.63 -12.89 15.06
CA LEU A 141 -30.92 -14.14 14.79
C LEU A 141 -30.51 -14.26 13.31
N LEU A 142 -31.43 -13.98 12.38
CA LEU A 142 -31.14 -13.97 10.94
C LEU A 142 -30.05 -12.97 10.56
N ALA A 143 -30.02 -11.80 11.21
CA ALA A 143 -28.95 -10.83 11.03
C ALA A 143 -27.59 -11.33 11.56
N MET A 144 -27.56 -12.19 12.58
CA MET A 144 -26.33 -12.77 13.15
C MET A 144 -25.81 -13.99 12.36
N THR A 145 -26.70 -14.80 11.79
CA THR A 145 -26.36 -16.04 11.06
C THR A 145 -25.24 -15.87 10.02
N PRO A 146 -25.29 -14.92 9.08
CA PRO A 146 -24.23 -14.79 8.08
C PRO A 146 -22.89 -14.34 8.69
N LEU A 147 -22.88 -13.65 9.83
CA LEU A 147 -21.66 -13.23 10.53
C LEU A 147 -20.99 -14.44 11.18
N ALA A 148 -21.78 -15.34 11.77
CA ALA A 148 -21.29 -16.57 12.36
C ALA A 148 -20.73 -17.52 11.28
N ILE A 149 -21.46 -17.76 10.20
CA ILE A 149 -21.05 -18.63 9.09
C ILE A 149 -19.74 -18.12 8.45
N THR A 150 -19.64 -16.81 8.22
CA THR A 150 -18.47 -16.19 7.58
C THR A 150 -17.33 -15.85 8.55
N SER A 151 -17.37 -16.37 9.77
CA SER A 151 -16.31 -16.18 10.77
C SER A 151 -15.05 -17.02 10.51
N VAL A 152 -15.10 -17.99 9.59
CA VAL A 152 -13.98 -18.89 9.24
C VAL A 152 -12.97 -18.19 8.32
N ASP A 153 -11.67 -18.35 8.61
CA ASP A 153 -10.57 -17.64 7.93
C ASP A 153 -10.58 -17.79 6.39
N ALA A 154 -10.98 -18.96 5.89
CA ALA A 154 -11.13 -19.20 4.45
C ALA A 154 -12.19 -18.29 3.81
N LEU A 155 -13.35 -18.13 4.46
CA LEU A 155 -14.44 -17.29 3.98
C LEU A 155 -14.12 -15.80 4.13
N VAL A 156 -13.45 -15.41 5.23
CA VAL A 156 -12.95 -14.05 5.44
C VAL A 156 -12.03 -13.64 4.27
N ARG A 157 -11.08 -14.51 3.90
CA ARG A 157 -10.15 -14.27 2.78
C ARG A 157 -10.86 -14.22 1.43
N ARG A 158 -11.85 -15.09 1.18
CA ARG A 158 -12.61 -15.15 -0.07
C ARG A 158 -13.49 -13.91 -0.29
N LEU A 159 -14.13 -13.41 0.77
CA LEU A 159 -15.06 -12.28 0.69
C LEU A 159 -14.37 -10.91 0.71
N GLY A 160 -13.15 -10.80 1.23
CA GLY A 160 -12.34 -9.58 1.19
C GLY A 160 -13.09 -8.35 1.72
N ALA A 161 -13.24 -7.30 0.90
CA ALA A 161 -13.91 -6.07 1.29
C ALA A 161 -15.42 -6.23 1.59
N TRP A 162 -16.08 -7.21 0.94
CA TRP A 162 -17.50 -7.49 1.18
C TRP A 162 -17.76 -8.06 2.57
N TRP A 163 -16.80 -8.80 3.13
CA TRP A 163 -16.88 -9.31 4.50
C TRP A 163 -17.08 -8.19 5.53
N LYS A 164 -16.37 -7.07 5.35
CA LYS A 164 -16.50 -5.88 6.21
C LYS A 164 -17.88 -5.22 6.09
N ARG A 165 -18.48 -5.23 4.90
CA ARG A 165 -19.84 -4.71 4.68
C ARG A 165 -20.88 -5.61 5.34
N LEU A 166 -20.76 -6.93 5.14
CA LEU A 166 -21.62 -7.93 5.77
C LEU A 166 -21.60 -7.82 7.30
N HIS A 167 -20.41 -7.65 7.89
CA HIS A 167 -20.26 -7.53 9.33
C HIS A 167 -20.85 -6.23 9.93
N ARG A 168 -21.33 -5.27 9.12
CA ARG A 168 -22.11 -4.13 9.64
C ARG A 168 -23.49 -4.54 10.14
N LEU A 169 -23.99 -5.70 9.74
CA LEU A 169 -25.23 -6.29 10.28
C LEU A 169 -25.17 -6.50 11.80
N ILE A 170 -23.98 -6.52 12.41
CA ILE A 170 -23.84 -6.61 13.88
C ILE A 170 -24.54 -5.45 14.60
N TYR A 171 -24.62 -4.27 14.01
CA TYR A 171 -25.31 -3.12 14.60
C TYR A 171 -26.82 -3.28 14.55
N VAL A 172 -27.32 -3.86 13.47
CA VAL A 172 -28.74 -4.19 13.30
C VAL A 172 -29.12 -5.31 14.28
N ALA A 173 -28.32 -6.38 14.34
CA ALA A 173 -28.51 -7.47 15.29
C ALA A 173 -28.53 -6.98 16.75
N ALA A 174 -27.61 -6.08 17.13
CA ALA A 174 -27.57 -5.53 18.48
C ALA A 174 -28.79 -4.66 18.81
N ALA A 175 -29.22 -3.80 17.87
CA ALA A 175 -30.42 -3.00 18.06
C ALA A 175 -31.68 -3.88 18.19
N LEU A 176 -31.87 -4.85 17.28
CA LEU A 176 -33.00 -5.77 17.31
C LEU A 176 -32.98 -6.64 18.57
N GLY A 177 -31.81 -7.11 19.01
CA GLY A 177 -31.66 -7.92 20.23
C GLY A 177 -32.08 -7.17 21.49
N VAL A 178 -31.70 -5.89 21.62
CA VAL A 178 -32.13 -5.06 22.76
C VAL A 178 -33.62 -4.71 22.67
N ILE A 179 -34.14 -4.40 21.47
CA ILE A 179 -35.58 -4.13 21.28
C ILE A 179 -36.41 -5.36 21.65
N HIS A 180 -35.98 -6.55 21.19
CA HIS A 180 -36.58 -7.83 21.56
C HIS A 180 -36.59 -8.01 23.09
N PHE A 181 -35.45 -7.76 23.76
CA PHE A 181 -35.34 -7.85 25.20
C PHE A 181 -36.29 -6.87 25.92
N TYR A 182 -36.36 -5.61 25.47
CA TYR A 182 -37.28 -4.62 26.03
C TYR A 182 -38.75 -5.03 25.89
N MET A 183 -39.15 -5.54 24.73
CA MET A 183 -40.53 -5.96 24.47
C MET A 183 -40.96 -7.22 25.23
N GLN A 184 -40.01 -8.04 25.67
CA GLN A 184 -40.28 -9.27 26.40
C GLN A 184 -40.57 -9.02 27.89
N VAL A 185 -39.97 -7.98 28.49
CA VAL A 185 -40.11 -7.73 29.93
C VAL A 185 -41.43 -7.02 30.24
N LYS A 186 -42.20 -7.59 31.18
CA LYS A 186 -43.54 -7.09 31.54
C LYS A 186 -43.55 -5.93 32.54
N SER A 187 -42.52 -5.79 33.40
CA SER A 187 -42.53 -4.81 34.49
C SER A 187 -41.18 -4.15 34.79
N ASP A 188 -40.07 -4.91 34.87
CA ASP A 188 -38.75 -4.33 35.13
C ASP A 188 -37.95 -4.00 33.86
N VAL A 189 -38.21 -2.82 33.30
CA VAL A 189 -37.51 -2.35 32.09
C VAL A 189 -36.10 -1.81 32.36
N ARG A 190 -35.60 -1.78 33.61
CA ARG A 190 -34.32 -1.14 33.95
C ARG A 190 -33.16 -1.79 33.21
N LEU A 191 -33.08 -3.13 33.24
CA LEU A 191 -31.98 -3.85 32.61
C LEU A 191 -32.02 -3.71 31.07
N PRO A 192 -33.15 -3.93 30.37
CA PRO A 192 -33.25 -3.61 28.94
C PRO A 192 -32.85 -2.19 28.57
N LEU A 193 -33.24 -1.18 29.38
CA LEU A 193 -32.88 0.21 29.15
C LEU A 193 -31.37 0.47 29.31
N ILE A 194 -30.70 -0.16 30.29
CA ILE A 194 -29.24 -0.10 30.44
C ILE A 194 -28.55 -0.68 29.20
N TYR A 195 -28.98 -1.86 28.75
CA TYR A 195 -28.44 -2.47 27.53
C TYR A 195 -28.68 -1.61 26.29
N GLY A 196 -29.84 -0.94 26.20
CA GLY A 196 -30.15 0.04 25.16
C GLY A 196 -29.24 1.25 25.18
N ALA A 197 -29.06 1.87 26.34
CA ALA A 197 -28.18 3.02 26.50
C ALA A 197 -26.72 2.68 26.14
N VAL A 198 -26.21 1.54 26.62
CA VAL A 198 -24.85 1.08 26.31
C VAL A 198 -24.71 0.79 24.81
N THR A 199 -25.66 0.07 24.22
CA THR A 199 -25.62 -0.27 22.78
C THR A 199 -25.67 0.99 21.91
N ALA A 200 -26.57 1.93 22.23
CA ALA A 200 -26.66 3.22 21.55
C ALA A 200 -25.36 4.03 21.69
N GLY A 201 -24.77 4.07 22.89
CA GLY A 201 -23.48 4.73 23.12
C GLY A 201 -22.33 4.11 22.32
N LEU A 202 -22.27 2.78 22.22
CA LEU A 202 -21.26 2.06 21.44
C LEU A 202 -21.41 2.28 19.93
N ILE A 203 -22.65 2.28 19.42
CA ILE A 203 -22.93 2.59 18.00
C ILE A 203 -22.62 4.05 17.72
N GLY A 204 -23.06 4.97 18.60
CA GLY A 204 -22.80 6.40 18.52
C GLY A 204 -21.31 6.73 18.52
N PHE A 205 -20.51 6.08 19.39
CA PHE A 205 -19.05 6.21 19.39
C PHE A 205 -18.44 5.84 18.04
N ARG A 206 -18.91 4.76 17.40
CA ARG A 206 -18.42 4.34 16.08
C ARG A 206 -18.85 5.28 14.98
N ALA A 207 -20.08 5.79 15.02
CA ALA A 207 -20.58 6.79 14.10
C ALA A 207 -19.79 8.11 14.23
N ALA A 208 -19.55 8.58 15.45
CA ALA A 208 -18.75 9.78 15.74
C ALA A 208 -17.30 9.61 15.29
N LYS A 209 -16.68 8.44 15.52
CA LYS A 209 -15.35 8.13 14.99
C LYS A 209 -15.36 8.16 13.46
N HIS A 210 -16.31 7.49 12.82
CA HIS A 210 -16.42 7.46 11.37
C HIS A 210 -16.61 8.86 10.79
N TYR A 211 -17.49 9.67 11.38
CA TYR A 211 -17.71 11.06 11.01
C TYR A 211 -16.46 11.92 11.20
N ARG A 212 -15.73 11.75 12.32
CA ARG A 212 -14.46 12.43 12.56
C ARG A 212 -13.40 12.03 11.52
N ASP A 213 -13.31 10.74 11.20
CA ASP A 213 -12.39 10.24 10.17
C ASP A 213 -12.75 10.81 8.79
N LEU A 214 -14.05 10.88 8.44
CA LEU A 214 -14.53 11.52 7.21
C LEU A 214 -14.24 13.03 7.21
N ARG A 215 -14.41 13.72 8.34
CA ARG A 215 -14.14 15.16 8.46
C ARG A 215 -12.64 15.46 8.39
N ILE A 216 -11.79 14.61 8.99
CA ILE A 216 -10.34 14.70 8.85
C ILE A 216 -9.94 14.39 7.40
N ALA A 217 -10.52 13.37 6.78
CA ALA A 217 -10.29 13.04 5.38
C ALA A 217 -10.75 14.16 4.44
N ALA A 218 -11.89 14.81 4.72
CA ALA A 218 -12.39 15.96 3.95
C ALA A 218 -11.54 17.22 4.16
N ARG A 219 -10.98 17.43 5.36
CA ARG A 219 -10.03 18.52 5.64
C ARG A 219 -8.64 18.27 5.05
N ARG A 220 -8.28 17.00 4.85
CA ARG A 220 -7.04 16.55 4.19
C ARG A 220 -7.27 16.22 2.72
N ALA A 221 -8.49 16.33 2.23
CA ALA A 221 -8.81 16.06 0.84
C ALA A 221 -8.09 17.15 0.05
N PRO A 222 -7.23 16.80 -0.91
CA PRO A 222 -6.75 17.78 -1.86
C PRO A 222 -7.97 18.45 -2.50
N ALA A 223 -7.81 19.72 -2.89
CA ALA A 223 -8.76 20.34 -3.80
C ALA A 223 -8.82 19.48 -5.07
N GLY A 224 -9.90 18.70 -5.18
CA GLY A 224 -10.18 17.81 -6.30
C GLY A 224 -9.89 16.33 -6.02
N PRO A 225 -10.73 15.41 -6.54
CA PRO A 225 -10.29 14.03 -6.70
C PRO A 225 -9.00 14.05 -7.54
N ALA A 226 -8.02 13.20 -7.21
CA ALA A 226 -7.00 12.82 -8.17
C ALA A 226 -7.73 12.11 -9.31
N GLU A 227 -8.25 12.88 -10.26
CA GLU A 227 -8.75 12.40 -11.53
C GLU A 227 -7.65 11.54 -12.12
N LYS A 228 -8.00 10.34 -12.60
CA LYS A 228 -7.01 9.40 -13.15
C LYS A 228 -6.12 10.18 -14.12
N PRO A 229 -4.79 10.05 -14.06
CA PRO A 229 -3.91 10.74 -15.00
C PRO A 229 -4.37 10.38 -16.41
N THR A 230 -4.94 11.36 -17.11
CA THR A 230 -5.26 11.23 -18.52
C THR A 230 -3.93 11.30 -19.23
N SER A 231 -3.45 10.14 -19.71
CA SER A 231 -2.25 10.07 -20.54
C SER A 231 -2.39 11.09 -21.67
N TRP A 232 -1.51 12.07 -21.70
CA TRP A 232 -1.50 13.16 -22.66
C TRP A 232 -0.22 13.09 -23.50
N ARG A 233 -0.34 13.51 -24.77
CA ARG A 233 0.80 13.65 -25.67
C ARG A 233 0.68 14.99 -26.39
N GLY A 234 1.77 15.72 -26.44
CA GLY A 234 1.83 17.02 -27.11
C GLY A 234 3.17 17.69 -26.88
N GLN A 235 3.21 19.01 -27.06
CA GLN A 235 4.43 19.80 -26.91
C GLN A 235 4.36 20.67 -25.66
N LEU A 236 5.49 20.76 -24.95
CA LEU A 236 5.73 21.74 -23.89
C LEU A 236 6.94 22.59 -24.28
N GLU A 237 6.90 23.86 -23.92
CA GLU A 237 8.00 24.80 -24.15
C GLU A 237 8.99 24.77 -22.98
N VAL A 238 10.28 24.79 -23.28
CA VAL A 238 11.35 24.96 -22.29
C VAL A 238 11.41 26.41 -21.86
N ALA A 239 10.63 26.79 -20.86
CA ALA A 239 10.58 28.16 -20.35
C ALA A 239 11.88 28.59 -19.66
N ARG A 240 12.58 27.65 -19.02
CA ARG A 240 13.83 27.94 -18.30
C ARG A 240 14.71 26.71 -18.12
N ILE A 241 16.02 26.91 -18.16
CA ILE A 241 17.03 25.91 -17.81
C ILE A 241 17.83 26.42 -16.61
N PHE A 242 17.92 25.59 -15.56
CA PHE A 242 18.71 25.85 -14.36
C PHE A 242 19.91 24.90 -14.31
N GLU A 243 21.10 25.43 -14.05
CA GLU A 243 22.29 24.63 -13.76
C GLU A 243 22.29 24.27 -12.27
N GLU A 244 22.10 22.98 -11.97
CA GLU A 244 22.02 22.48 -10.59
C GLU A 244 23.39 22.07 -10.05
N THR A 245 24.15 21.35 -10.89
CA THR A 245 25.53 20.91 -10.63
C THR A 245 26.29 20.92 -11.98
N PRO A 246 27.61 20.70 -12.01
CA PRO A 246 28.39 20.69 -13.26
C PRO A 246 27.88 19.71 -14.33
N ASP A 247 27.17 18.66 -13.94
CA ASP A 247 26.63 17.65 -14.85
C ASP A 247 25.10 17.45 -14.74
N VAL A 248 24.37 18.36 -14.08
CA VAL A 248 22.92 18.26 -13.90
C VAL A 248 22.23 19.59 -14.23
N LYS A 249 21.22 19.52 -15.09
CA LYS A 249 20.36 20.66 -15.44
C LYS A 249 18.89 20.36 -15.13
N THR A 250 18.15 21.36 -14.69
CA THR A 250 16.68 21.30 -14.56
C THR A 250 16.03 22.09 -15.67
N TYR A 251 15.05 21.47 -16.34
CA TYR A 251 14.29 22.05 -17.44
C TYR A 251 12.88 22.31 -16.93
N ARG A 252 12.47 23.58 -16.88
CA ARG A 252 11.11 23.97 -16.59
C ARG A 252 10.30 24.01 -17.88
N LEU A 253 9.27 23.19 -17.92
CA LEU A 253 8.40 23.00 -19.07
C LEU A 253 7.03 23.63 -18.79
N VAL A 254 6.53 24.42 -19.75
CA VAL A 254 5.23 25.12 -19.66
C VAL A 254 4.37 24.81 -20.89
N PRO A 255 3.04 24.97 -20.81
CA PRO A 255 2.19 24.94 -21.99
C PRO A 255 2.59 26.07 -22.96
N PRO A 256 2.79 25.82 -24.26
CA PRO A 256 3.18 26.86 -25.21
C PRO A 256 2.15 28.00 -25.34
N ALA A 257 0.87 27.71 -25.09
CA ALA A 257 -0.21 28.70 -25.08
C ALA A 257 -0.33 29.44 -23.72
N GLY A 258 0.53 29.15 -22.75
CA GLY A 258 0.40 29.59 -21.37
C GLY A 258 -0.72 28.86 -20.59
N GLY A 259 -0.85 29.19 -19.31
CA GLY A 259 -1.87 28.61 -18.42
C GLY A 259 -1.41 27.37 -17.66
N GLU A 260 -2.35 26.48 -17.33
CA GLU A 260 -2.06 25.24 -16.60
C GLU A 260 -1.60 24.11 -17.54
N LEU A 261 -0.83 23.18 -16.98
CA LEU A 261 -0.46 21.93 -17.63
C LEU A 261 -1.70 21.19 -18.15
N PRO A 262 -1.64 20.61 -19.36
CA PRO A 262 -2.76 19.91 -20.00
C PRO A 262 -3.01 18.50 -19.43
N PHE A 263 -2.36 18.16 -18.33
CA PHE A 263 -2.48 16.87 -17.63
C PHE A 263 -2.34 17.04 -16.12
N ASN A 264 -2.91 16.10 -15.38
CA ASN A 264 -2.70 15.91 -13.95
C ASN A 264 -1.71 14.77 -13.73
N TYR A 265 -0.74 14.95 -12.82
CA TYR A 265 0.21 13.90 -12.44
C TYR A 265 0.27 13.72 -10.92
N ALA A 266 0.72 12.55 -10.48
CA ALA A 266 1.00 12.26 -9.08
C ALA A 266 2.49 12.43 -8.78
N ALA A 267 2.83 12.82 -7.56
CA ALA A 267 4.21 13.00 -7.14
C ALA A 267 4.99 11.68 -7.26
N GLY A 268 6.17 11.75 -7.89
CA GLY A 268 7.00 10.58 -8.21
C GLY A 268 6.68 9.89 -9.54
N GLN A 269 5.73 10.41 -10.34
CA GLN A 269 5.57 10.01 -11.73
C GLN A 269 6.66 10.62 -12.64
N TYR A 270 6.67 10.19 -13.90
CA TYR A 270 7.54 10.69 -14.95
C TYR A 270 6.76 11.08 -16.22
N LEU A 271 7.43 11.82 -17.10
CA LEU A 271 7.05 11.97 -18.51
C LEU A 271 8.13 11.41 -19.42
N THR A 272 7.78 11.08 -20.65
CA THR A 272 8.70 10.71 -21.72
C THR A 272 8.90 11.88 -22.66
N VAL A 273 10.15 12.26 -22.89
CA VAL A 273 10.56 13.25 -23.90
C VAL A 273 10.99 12.52 -25.17
N SER A 274 10.51 12.97 -26.31
CA SER A 274 10.93 12.51 -27.64
C SER A 274 11.97 13.48 -28.20
N LEU A 275 13.20 13.00 -28.37
CA LEU A 275 14.35 13.79 -28.79
C LEU A 275 14.76 13.40 -30.21
N PRO A 276 14.87 14.35 -31.15
CA PRO A 276 15.50 14.08 -32.43
C PRO A 276 16.99 13.80 -32.22
N VAL A 277 17.50 12.69 -32.75
CA VAL A 277 18.91 12.32 -32.66
C VAL A 277 19.41 11.86 -34.03
N GLN A 278 20.68 12.14 -34.32
CA GLN A 278 21.36 11.55 -35.45
C GLN A 278 21.93 10.20 -35.04
N THR A 279 21.67 9.16 -35.82
CA THR A 279 22.25 7.83 -35.65
C THR A 279 23.06 7.46 -36.90
N GLU A 280 23.87 6.41 -36.81
CA GLU A 280 24.61 5.88 -37.97
C GLU A 280 23.67 5.49 -39.11
N SER A 281 22.42 5.12 -38.80
CA SER A 281 21.37 4.77 -39.77
C SER A 281 20.52 5.96 -40.23
N GLY A 282 20.88 7.20 -39.86
CA GLY A 282 20.16 8.42 -40.21
C GLY A 282 19.37 9.04 -39.04
N PRO A 283 18.49 10.02 -39.32
CA PRO A 283 17.69 10.70 -38.30
C PRO A 283 16.74 9.72 -37.59
N ALA A 284 16.74 9.73 -36.27
CA ALA A 284 15.83 8.93 -35.45
C ALA A 284 15.20 9.77 -34.32
N THR A 285 14.11 9.26 -33.74
CA THR A 285 13.49 9.86 -32.54
C THR A 285 13.78 8.98 -31.33
N LEU A 286 14.55 9.50 -30.39
CA LEU A 286 14.89 8.85 -29.13
C LEU A 286 13.90 9.22 -28.03
N LYS A 287 13.18 8.25 -27.50
CA LYS A 287 12.30 8.45 -26.33
C LYS A 287 13.07 8.22 -25.02
N ARG A 288 13.01 9.15 -24.08
CA ARG A 288 13.60 9.02 -22.74
C ARG A 288 12.64 9.50 -21.65
N SER A 289 12.50 8.70 -20.60
CA SER A 289 11.63 9.01 -19.48
C SER A 289 12.40 9.74 -18.37
N TYR A 290 11.81 10.79 -17.82
CA TYR A 290 12.37 11.60 -16.75
C TYR A 290 11.30 11.84 -15.69
N SER A 291 11.59 11.45 -14.44
CA SER A 291 10.72 11.72 -13.30
C SER A 291 10.52 13.22 -13.13
N PHE A 292 9.29 13.61 -12.81
CA PHE A 292 9.02 14.98 -12.42
C PHE A 292 9.86 15.32 -11.18
N SER A 293 10.53 16.46 -11.18
CA SER A 293 11.16 17.04 -9.98
C SER A 293 10.27 18.11 -9.34
N SER A 294 9.30 18.66 -10.07
CA SER A 294 8.29 19.60 -9.55
C SER A 294 7.14 18.89 -8.80
N ALA A 295 6.50 19.63 -7.88
CA ALA A 295 5.30 19.14 -7.20
C ALA A 295 4.05 19.27 -8.10
N PRO A 296 3.14 18.27 -8.10
CA PRO A 296 1.89 18.33 -8.88
C PRO A 296 0.90 19.38 -8.38
N THR A 297 1.11 19.94 -7.19
CA THR A 297 0.40 21.10 -6.64
C THR A 297 0.63 22.37 -7.45
N ARG A 298 1.69 22.42 -8.27
CA ARG A 298 2.05 23.58 -9.10
C ARG A 298 1.63 23.28 -10.53
N ARG A 299 0.44 23.76 -10.91
CA ARG A 299 -0.17 23.45 -12.21
C ARG A 299 0.34 24.30 -13.37
N GLY A 300 1.06 25.40 -13.14
CA GLY A 300 1.55 26.27 -14.22
C GLY A 300 2.79 25.76 -14.96
N TYR A 301 3.49 24.76 -14.42
CA TYR A 301 4.71 24.22 -15.03
C TYR A 301 5.00 22.81 -14.50
N CYS A 302 5.80 22.04 -15.23
CA CYS A 302 6.48 20.86 -14.67
C CYS A 302 7.99 20.98 -14.86
N GLU A 303 8.76 20.27 -14.03
CA GLU A 303 10.22 20.24 -14.13
C GLU A 303 10.72 18.81 -14.28
N ILE A 304 11.74 18.65 -15.12
CA ILE A 304 12.58 17.45 -15.17
C ILE A 304 14.02 17.86 -14.85
N THR A 305 14.70 17.09 -14.02
CA THR A 305 16.12 17.33 -13.69
C THR A 305 16.94 16.18 -14.26
N VAL A 306 17.86 16.51 -15.16
CA VAL A 306 18.53 15.53 -16.01
C VAL A 306 20.03 15.61 -15.78
N LYS A 307 20.62 14.48 -15.40
CA LYS A 307 22.07 14.30 -15.35
C LYS A 307 22.61 13.99 -16.74
N ARG A 308 23.68 14.67 -17.14
CA ARG A 308 24.43 14.38 -18.36
C ARG A 308 25.20 13.08 -18.16
N ASP A 309 24.83 12.07 -18.92
CA ASP A 309 25.60 10.82 -18.96
C ASP A 309 26.60 10.92 -20.12
N PRO A 310 27.91 10.83 -19.88
CA PRO A 310 28.91 10.86 -20.94
C PRO A 310 28.63 9.86 -22.06
N SER A 311 28.08 8.67 -21.76
CA SER A 311 27.75 7.65 -22.76
C SER A 311 26.29 7.73 -23.25
N GLY A 312 25.41 8.44 -22.53
CA GLY A 312 23.99 8.55 -22.85
C GLY A 312 23.66 9.48 -24.02
N ILE A 313 23.15 8.93 -25.12
CA ILE A 313 22.73 9.70 -26.32
C ILE A 313 21.66 10.74 -25.97
N GLY A 314 20.64 10.34 -25.21
CA GLY A 314 19.49 11.22 -24.91
C GLY A 314 19.80 12.34 -23.92
N SER A 315 20.59 12.06 -22.89
CA SER A 315 20.98 13.10 -21.91
C SER A 315 21.94 14.11 -22.53
N ARG A 316 22.84 13.69 -23.43
CA ARG A 316 23.65 14.63 -24.24
C ARG A 316 22.80 15.46 -25.19
N ALA A 317 21.90 14.83 -25.95
CA ALA A 317 21.01 15.56 -26.87
C ALA A 317 20.22 16.66 -26.14
N LEU A 318 19.76 16.37 -24.93
CA LEU A 318 19.03 17.34 -24.11
C LEU A 318 19.96 18.43 -23.52
N HIS A 319 21.16 18.07 -23.05
CA HIS A 319 22.12 19.04 -22.48
C HIS A 319 22.78 19.96 -23.49
N ASP A 320 23.06 19.43 -24.68
CA ASP A 320 23.91 20.06 -25.69
C ASP A 320 23.06 20.69 -26.82
N GLY A 321 21.81 20.22 -27.02
CA GLY A 321 20.97 20.60 -28.16
C GLY A 321 19.66 21.31 -27.82
N VAL A 322 19.26 21.40 -26.54
CA VAL A 322 18.00 22.06 -26.12
C VAL A 322 18.30 23.40 -25.47
N SER A 323 17.60 24.44 -25.91
CA SER A 323 17.67 25.82 -25.42
C SER A 323 16.34 26.27 -24.83
N GLU A 324 16.36 27.37 -24.06
CA GLU A 324 15.13 28.04 -23.63
C GLU A 324 14.33 28.52 -24.86
N GLY A 325 13.02 28.31 -24.85
CA GLY A 325 12.10 28.55 -25.97
C GLY A 325 11.84 27.35 -26.87
N ASP A 326 12.62 26.28 -26.77
CA ASP A 326 12.42 25.08 -27.59
C ASP A 326 11.14 24.32 -27.21
N LEU A 327 10.51 23.70 -28.21
CA LEU A 327 9.34 22.83 -28.01
C LEU A 327 9.77 21.36 -27.90
N LEU A 328 9.53 20.76 -26.74
CA LEU A 328 9.76 19.34 -26.51
C LEU A 328 8.47 18.56 -26.67
N THR A 329 8.51 17.52 -27.52
CA THR A 329 7.40 16.56 -27.62
C THR A 329 7.45 15.61 -26.42
N VAL A 330 6.39 15.60 -25.63
CA VAL A 330 6.29 14.77 -24.42
C VAL A 330 5.07 13.85 -24.44
N ALA A 331 5.17 12.74 -23.74
CA ALA A 331 4.07 11.82 -23.45
C ALA A 331 4.05 11.47 -21.96
N GLY A 332 2.91 11.55 -21.31
CA GLY A 332 2.78 11.30 -19.89
C GLY A 332 1.53 11.94 -19.28
N PRO A 333 1.40 11.89 -17.94
CA PRO A 333 2.32 11.27 -16.99
C PRO A 333 2.17 9.75 -16.92
N ALA A 334 3.24 9.07 -16.49
CA ALA A 334 3.29 7.63 -16.28
C ALA A 334 4.11 7.29 -15.02
N GLY A 335 4.10 6.02 -14.62
CA GLY A 335 4.83 5.54 -13.43
C GLY A 335 3.93 5.25 -12.23
N ARG A 336 4.41 4.36 -11.37
CA ARG A 336 3.72 3.85 -10.17
C ARG A 336 4.45 4.19 -8.87
N PHE A 337 5.64 4.77 -8.95
CA PHE A 337 6.43 5.23 -7.82
C PHE A 337 5.79 6.48 -7.19
N THR A 338 4.61 6.31 -6.61
CA THR A 338 3.78 7.41 -6.15
C THR A 338 3.54 7.28 -4.66
N PHE A 339 3.71 8.38 -3.95
CA PHE A 339 3.21 8.47 -2.59
C PHE A 339 1.70 8.64 -2.66
N GLN A 340 0.97 7.53 -2.52
CA GLN A 340 -0.47 7.59 -2.31
C GLN A 340 -0.71 7.94 -0.84
N ASP A 341 -1.21 9.15 -0.59
CA ASP A 341 -1.95 9.41 0.64
C ASP A 341 -3.01 8.33 0.72
N ALA A 342 -2.89 7.41 1.68
CA ALA A 342 -3.74 6.23 1.76
C ALA A 342 -5.20 6.64 1.54
N ALA A 343 -5.75 6.29 0.37
CA ALA A 343 -7.16 6.47 0.03
C ALA A 343 -8.07 5.57 0.90
N GLU A 344 -7.50 4.88 1.88
CA GLU A 344 -8.19 4.11 2.89
C GLU A 344 -8.08 4.81 4.27
N PRO A 345 -9.20 5.01 4.99
CA PRO A 345 -9.28 5.67 6.30
C PRO A 345 -8.66 4.85 7.46
N VAL A 346 -7.75 3.92 7.16
CA VAL A 346 -6.96 3.18 8.14
C VAL A 346 -5.65 3.93 8.34
N ALA A 347 -5.73 5.04 9.09
CA ALA A 347 -4.61 5.87 9.56
C ALA A 347 -3.49 6.10 8.53
N ALA A 348 -3.49 7.28 7.89
CA ALA A 348 -2.33 7.77 7.13
C ALA A 348 -1.04 7.47 7.90
N PRO A 349 0.02 6.97 7.24
CA PRO A 349 1.23 6.55 7.92
C PRO A 349 1.79 7.71 8.73
N ALA A 350 2.28 7.42 9.95
CA ALA A 350 2.81 8.43 10.86
C ALA A 350 4.06 9.16 10.31
N GLY A 351 4.63 8.65 9.22
CA GLY A 351 5.73 9.27 8.49
C GLY A 351 6.05 8.53 7.19
N VAL A 352 7.06 9.01 6.46
CA VAL A 352 7.61 8.45 5.22
C VAL A 352 9.13 8.61 5.23
N VAL A 353 9.84 7.66 4.61
CA VAL A 353 11.29 7.73 4.42
C VAL A 353 11.59 7.86 2.93
N LEU A 354 12.34 8.89 2.56
CA LEU A 354 12.68 9.26 1.19
C LEU A 354 14.21 9.17 1.06
N ILE A 355 14.71 8.11 0.41
CA ILE A 355 16.13 7.84 0.24
C ILE A 355 16.51 8.06 -1.23
N ALA A 356 17.41 9.01 -1.47
CA ALA A 356 17.86 9.39 -2.78
C ALA A 356 19.38 9.35 -2.90
N GLY A 357 19.89 9.01 -4.07
CA GLY A 357 21.26 9.38 -4.42
C GLY A 357 21.48 9.68 -5.89
N GLY A 358 22.42 10.57 -6.16
CA GLY A 358 22.58 11.15 -7.49
C GLY A 358 21.30 11.84 -7.96
N VAL A 359 21.03 11.71 -9.26
CA VAL A 359 19.80 12.22 -9.89
C VAL A 359 18.53 11.43 -9.50
N GLY A 360 18.66 10.30 -8.78
CA GLY A 360 17.51 9.62 -8.16
C GLY A 360 16.75 10.48 -7.14
N LEU A 361 17.28 11.65 -6.81
CA LEU A 361 16.61 12.68 -6.03
C LEU A 361 15.36 13.26 -6.72
N THR A 362 15.20 13.12 -8.04
CA THR A 362 14.07 13.75 -8.78
C THR A 362 12.68 13.33 -8.34
N PRO A 363 12.28 12.04 -8.33
CA PRO A 363 10.97 11.65 -7.85
C PRO A 363 10.80 11.93 -6.35
N ILE A 364 11.90 11.87 -5.59
CA ILE A 364 11.93 12.22 -4.17
C ILE A 364 11.64 13.70 -3.93
N LEU A 365 12.17 14.61 -4.75
CA LEU A 365 11.84 16.03 -4.70
C LEU A 365 10.38 16.28 -5.03
N SER A 366 9.84 15.60 -6.05
CA SER A 366 8.42 15.74 -6.37
C SER A 366 7.53 15.33 -5.19
N ILE A 367 7.86 14.22 -4.52
CA ILE A 367 7.16 13.77 -3.30
C ILE A 367 7.33 14.77 -2.16
N LEU A 368 8.57 15.18 -1.84
CA LEU A 368 8.86 16.10 -0.74
C LEU A 368 8.17 17.47 -0.94
N ARG A 369 8.30 18.06 -2.13
CA ARG A 369 7.65 19.33 -2.49
C ARG A 369 6.12 19.19 -2.41
N SER A 370 5.54 18.08 -2.88
CA SER A 370 4.10 17.81 -2.76
C SER A 370 3.61 17.69 -1.31
N LEU A 371 4.39 17.02 -0.45
CA LEU A 371 4.05 16.86 0.97
C LEU A 371 4.15 18.19 1.73
N THR A 372 5.17 18.99 1.43
CA THR A 372 5.39 20.30 2.07
C THR A 372 4.43 21.37 1.56
N ASP A 373 4.15 21.44 0.26
CA ASP A 373 3.15 22.34 -0.33
C ASP A 373 1.76 22.11 0.29
N ARG A 374 1.43 20.87 0.68
CA ARG A 374 0.14 20.48 1.30
C ARG A 374 0.17 20.49 2.83
N SER A 375 1.28 20.88 3.46
CA SER A 375 1.47 20.82 4.92
C SER A 375 1.12 19.44 5.50
N TRP A 376 1.59 18.37 4.84
CA TRP A 376 1.32 17.00 5.27
C TRP A 376 1.86 16.77 6.70
N PRO A 377 1.05 16.27 7.64
CA PRO A 377 1.38 16.29 9.06
C PRO A 377 2.29 15.15 9.54
N GLY A 378 2.58 14.16 8.71
CA GLY A 378 3.44 13.03 9.10
C GLY A 378 4.92 13.41 9.08
N ALA A 379 5.76 12.64 9.77
CA ALA A 379 7.21 12.86 9.74
C ALA A 379 7.81 12.48 8.37
N ILE A 380 8.63 13.34 7.79
CA ILE A 380 9.26 13.16 6.47
C ILE A 380 10.76 13.03 6.69
N TYR A 381 11.30 11.82 6.57
CA TYR A 381 12.73 11.57 6.71
C TYR A 381 13.38 11.53 5.33
N VAL A 382 14.22 12.50 5.03
CA VAL A 382 14.95 12.61 3.77
C VAL A 382 16.40 12.19 3.98
N VAL A 383 16.84 11.18 3.24
CA VAL A 383 18.24 10.72 3.20
C VAL A 383 18.79 11.00 1.81
N ASN A 384 19.63 12.02 1.69
CA ASN A 384 20.27 12.43 0.44
C ASN A 384 21.73 11.98 0.44
N VAL A 385 22.12 11.11 -0.50
CA VAL A 385 23.49 10.59 -0.61
C VAL A 385 24.11 11.01 -1.93
N GLN A 386 25.17 11.82 -1.87
CA GLN A 386 25.87 12.31 -3.06
C GLN A 386 27.36 11.95 -3.04
N LYS A 387 28.06 12.17 -4.15
CA LYS A 387 29.51 11.88 -4.25
C LYS A 387 30.31 12.93 -3.48
N THR A 388 30.11 14.20 -3.81
CA THR A 388 30.75 15.37 -3.21
C THR A 388 29.71 16.45 -2.89
N ARG A 389 30.13 17.51 -2.19
CA ARG A 389 29.27 18.70 -1.97
C ARG A 389 28.89 19.39 -3.27
N ALA A 390 29.75 19.36 -4.29
CA ALA A 390 29.46 19.93 -5.62
C ALA A 390 28.37 19.14 -6.38
N ASP A 391 28.09 17.91 -5.97
CA ASP A 391 27.04 17.05 -6.54
C ASP A 391 25.69 17.21 -5.81
N LEU A 392 25.56 18.14 -4.85
CA LEU A 392 24.33 18.33 -4.07
C LEU A 392 23.22 19.03 -4.88
N ILE A 393 22.50 18.25 -5.68
CA ILE A 393 21.27 18.69 -6.34
C ILE A 393 20.27 19.18 -5.28
N ALA A 394 19.71 20.38 -5.45
CA ALA A 394 18.74 20.99 -4.54
C ALA A 394 19.20 21.09 -3.06
N GLY A 395 20.51 21.08 -2.77
CA GLY A 395 21.02 21.05 -1.39
C GLY A 395 20.55 22.22 -0.51
N ALA A 396 20.50 23.43 -1.08
CA ALA A 396 19.99 24.61 -0.39
C ALA A 396 18.47 24.53 -0.12
N GLU A 397 17.70 24.01 -1.08
CA GLU A 397 16.26 23.79 -0.93
C GLU A 397 15.95 22.78 0.18
N LEU A 398 16.65 21.64 0.20
CA LEU A 398 16.46 20.61 1.22
C LEU A 398 16.69 21.16 2.63
N ARG A 399 17.76 21.95 2.83
CA ARG A 399 18.03 22.62 4.11
C ARG A 399 16.95 23.64 4.46
N ALA A 400 16.50 24.45 3.49
CA ALA A 400 15.45 25.43 3.71
C ALA A 400 14.12 24.77 4.09
N LEU A 401 13.76 23.65 3.45
CA LEU A 401 12.56 22.87 3.80
C LEU A 401 12.67 22.25 5.19
N ALA A 402 13.81 21.66 5.54
CA ALA A 402 14.05 21.10 6.88
C ALA A 402 14.02 22.17 7.98
N ALA A 403 14.53 23.38 7.71
CA ALA A 403 14.47 24.49 8.66
C ALA A 403 13.05 25.07 8.79
N ARG A 404 12.26 25.06 7.71
CA ARG A 404 10.91 25.62 7.68
C ARG A 404 9.85 24.70 8.28
N PHE A 405 9.99 23.40 8.11
CA PHE A 405 8.98 22.41 8.52
C PHE A 405 9.53 21.49 9.61
N PRO A 406 9.02 21.58 10.87
CA PRO A 406 9.53 20.78 12.00
C PRO A 406 9.44 19.27 11.83
N ASN A 407 8.56 18.80 10.95
CA ASN A 407 8.36 17.39 10.62
C ASN A 407 9.21 16.92 9.43
N VAL A 408 10.05 17.77 8.83
CA VAL A 408 11.02 17.39 7.79
C VAL A 408 12.38 17.19 8.45
N HIS A 409 12.85 15.95 8.46
CA HIS A 409 14.14 15.57 8.98
C HIS A 409 15.08 15.28 7.81
N LEU A 410 16.25 15.92 7.77
CA LEU A 410 17.22 15.78 6.70
C LEU A 410 18.52 15.14 7.19
N LEU A 411 18.94 14.08 6.51
CA LEU A 411 20.28 13.51 6.60
C LEU A 411 20.92 13.62 5.23
N THR A 412 22.05 14.32 5.14
CA THR A 412 22.84 14.40 3.91
C THR A 412 24.19 13.74 4.13
N ALA A 413 24.61 12.88 3.20
CA ALA A 413 25.90 12.22 3.21
C ALA A 413 26.65 12.43 1.89
N VAL A 414 27.95 12.71 1.98
CA VAL A 414 28.88 12.76 0.85
C VAL A 414 29.87 11.61 0.94
N THR A 415 30.01 10.84 -0.13
CA THR A 415 30.75 9.56 -0.10
C THR A 415 32.25 9.69 -0.38
N ARG A 416 32.72 10.84 -0.87
CA ARG A 416 34.13 11.06 -1.30
C ARG A 416 34.84 12.20 -0.58
N GLU A 417 34.19 12.80 0.41
CA GLU A 417 34.73 13.96 1.13
C GLU A 417 34.60 13.75 2.65
N PRO A 418 35.45 14.40 3.47
CA PRO A 418 35.32 14.38 4.92
C PRO A 418 34.02 15.04 5.38
N ALA A 419 33.59 14.68 6.60
CA ALA A 419 32.36 15.19 7.19
C ALA A 419 32.52 16.67 7.56
N ASP A 420 31.41 17.39 7.62
CA ASP A 420 31.33 18.73 8.23
C ASP A 420 30.08 18.84 9.10
N ASP A 421 29.79 20.05 9.59
CA ASP A 421 28.64 20.33 10.46
C ASP A 421 27.28 19.99 9.82
N ALA A 422 27.18 19.98 8.49
CA ALA A 422 25.94 19.79 7.75
C ALA A 422 25.86 18.44 6.99
N HIS A 423 26.98 17.76 6.78
CA HIS A 423 27.08 16.59 5.91
C HIS A 423 27.92 15.48 6.54
N LEU A 424 27.36 14.27 6.55
CA LEU A 424 28.06 13.07 6.98
C LEU A 424 29.04 12.61 5.90
N SER A 425 30.14 11.99 6.30
CA SER A 425 31.08 11.34 5.38
C SER A 425 30.78 9.86 5.24
N GLY A 426 30.97 9.37 4.01
CA GLY A 426 30.92 7.95 3.69
C GLY A 426 29.56 7.47 3.22
N ARG A 427 29.46 6.16 2.97
CA ARG A 427 28.21 5.52 2.55
C ARG A 427 27.25 5.39 3.73
N LEU A 428 25.96 5.32 3.44
CA LEU A 428 24.91 5.08 4.43
C LEU A 428 25.15 3.72 5.12
N THR A 429 25.01 3.68 6.45
CA THR A 429 25.16 2.45 7.25
C THR A 429 23.86 2.10 7.96
N ALA A 430 23.74 0.86 8.43
CA ALA A 430 22.57 0.39 9.16
C ALA A 430 22.40 1.13 10.49
N GLU A 431 23.49 1.44 11.19
CA GLU A 431 23.45 2.20 12.44
C GLU A 431 22.90 3.60 12.19
N ARG A 432 23.46 4.34 11.22
CA ARG A 432 23.03 5.71 10.91
C ARG A 432 21.56 5.77 10.52
N LEU A 433 21.08 4.84 9.70
CA LEU A 433 19.68 4.81 9.29
C LEU A 433 18.74 4.46 10.45
N ARG A 434 19.16 3.57 11.35
CA ARG A 434 18.40 3.21 12.55
C ARG A 434 18.28 4.38 13.52
N ASP A 435 19.38 5.11 13.73
CA ASP A 435 19.44 6.24 14.66
C ASP A 435 18.65 7.44 14.12
N PHE A 436 18.70 7.65 12.81
CA PHE A 436 18.01 8.77 12.15
C PHE A 436 16.50 8.57 11.99
N VAL A 437 16.02 7.33 11.79
CA VAL A 437 14.60 7.04 11.51
C VAL A 437 13.95 6.20 12.61
N PRO A 438 13.25 6.83 13.56
CA PRO A 438 12.43 6.13 14.55
C PRO A 438 11.38 5.24 13.90
N ASN A 439 11.23 4.00 14.41
CA ASN A 439 10.25 3.04 13.93
C ASN A 439 10.32 2.74 12.41
N LEU A 440 11.51 2.82 11.79
CA LEU A 440 11.74 2.59 10.36
C LEU A 440 10.91 1.44 9.75
N LYS A 441 10.83 0.29 10.44
CA LYS A 441 10.07 -0.91 10.01
C LYS A 441 8.58 -0.66 9.75
N LYS A 442 8.01 0.41 10.34
CA LYS A 442 6.58 0.78 10.27
C LYS A 442 6.30 1.89 9.26
N LEU A 443 7.31 2.41 8.56
CA LEU A 443 7.15 3.49 7.60
C LEU A 443 7.28 2.96 6.17
N PRO A 444 6.56 3.56 5.19
CA PRO A 444 6.88 3.38 3.78
C PRO A 444 8.23 4.03 3.46
N VAL A 445 9.03 3.35 2.64
CA VAL A 445 10.36 3.76 2.19
C VAL A 445 10.34 3.91 0.68
N PHE A 446 10.69 5.09 0.18
CA PHE A 446 10.88 5.37 -1.24
C PHE A 446 12.38 5.48 -1.50
N LEU A 447 12.91 4.62 -2.35
CA LEU A 447 14.33 4.51 -2.65
C LEU A 447 14.56 4.70 -4.14
N CYS A 448 15.37 5.69 -4.52
CA CYS A 448 15.74 5.91 -5.91
C CYS A 448 17.20 6.37 -6.00
N GLY A 449 17.96 5.80 -6.93
CA GLY A 449 19.38 6.11 -7.11
C GLY A 449 20.04 5.20 -8.13
N SER A 450 21.37 5.15 -8.14
CA SER A 450 22.10 4.19 -8.98
C SER A 450 21.90 2.76 -8.48
N GLU A 451 21.93 1.79 -9.38
CA GLU A 451 21.69 0.40 -9.02
C GLU A 451 22.64 -0.13 -7.92
N PRO A 452 23.96 0.15 -7.93
CA PRO A 452 24.84 -0.24 -6.83
C PRO A 452 24.42 0.36 -5.47
N MET A 453 23.95 1.61 -5.46
CA MET A 453 23.47 2.25 -4.24
C MET A 453 22.16 1.63 -3.77
N MET A 454 21.23 1.38 -4.69
CA MET A 454 19.94 0.81 -4.36
C MET A 454 20.08 -0.63 -3.87
N ALA A 455 20.91 -1.45 -4.52
CA ALA A 455 21.22 -2.81 -4.08
C ALA A 455 21.80 -2.83 -2.65
N ALA A 456 22.78 -1.98 -2.36
CA ALA A 456 23.36 -1.84 -1.02
C ALA A 456 22.31 -1.39 0.00
N THR A 457 21.49 -0.38 -0.33
CA THR A 457 20.47 0.16 0.57
C THR A 457 19.33 -0.84 0.82
N ARG A 458 18.91 -1.61 -0.18
CA ARG A 458 17.98 -2.74 -0.01
C ARG A 458 18.55 -3.79 0.94
N GLY A 459 19.85 -4.07 0.87
CA GLY A 459 20.56 -4.92 1.83
C GLY A 459 20.45 -4.39 3.28
N LEU A 460 20.72 -3.09 3.47
CA LEU A 460 20.63 -2.43 4.78
C LEU A 460 19.19 -2.41 5.34
N LEU A 461 18.21 -2.08 4.51
CA LEU A 461 16.79 -2.07 4.91
C LEU A 461 16.33 -3.47 5.33
N ARG A 462 16.76 -4.51 4.61
CA ARG A 462 16.47 -5.91 4.97
C ARG A 462 17.13 -6.31 6.30
N SER A 463 18.41 -5.96 6.51
CA SER A 463 19.10 -6.26 7.79
C SER A 463 18.48 -5.51 8.97
N LEU A 464 17.89 -4.34 8.73
CA LEU A 464 17.10 -3.58 9.70
C LEU A 464 15.65 -4.08 9.85
N GLY A 465 15.25 -5.12 9.14
CA GLY A 465 13.94 -5.77 9.24
C GLY A 465 12.78 -4.95 8.66
N VAL A 466 13.04 -4.11 7.65
CA VAL A 466 11.99 -3.42 6.90
C VAL A 466 11.31 -4.42 5.95
N PRO A 467 9.99 -4.60 6.04
CA PRO A 467 9.26 -5.49 5.12
C PRO A 467 9.39 -5.05 3.65
N PRO A 468 9.66 -5.97 2.70
CA PRO A 468 9.84 -5.63 1.28
C PRO A 468 8.66 -4.85 0.67
N GLU A 469 7.43 -5.17 1.07
CA GLU A 469 6.22 -4.51 0.58
C GLU A 469 6.10 -3.04 0.98
N ARG A 470 6.94 -2.56 1.90
CA ARG A 470 7.03 -1.16 2.31
C ARG A 470 8.13 -0.40 1.58
N ILE A 471 8.95 -1.08 0.78
CA ILE A 471 10.05 -0.49 0.04
C ILE A 471 9.59 -0.32 -1.41
N ALA A 472 9.26 0.91 -1.77
CA ALA A 472 9.06 1.30 -3.16
C ALA A 472 10.42 1.69 -3.75
N THR A 473 10.71 1.19 -4.96
CA THR A 473 11.91 1.57 -5.72
C THR A 473 11.55 2.08 -7.10
N GLU A 474 12.32 3.05 -7.58
CA GLU A 474 12.34 3.46 -8.99
C GLU A 474 13.79 3.42 -9.47
N GLU A 475 14.02 2.70 -10.56
CA GLU A 475 15.35 2.48 -11.12
C GLU A 475 15.52 3.26 -12.42
N PHE A 476 16.64 3.96 -12.54
CA PHE A 476 17.03 4.65 -13.76
C PHE A 476 18.10 3.81 -14.45
N THR A 477 17.69 2.94 -15.37
CA THR A 477 18.64 2.22 -16.22
C THR A 477 19.08 3.13 -17.36
N ALA A 478 20.40 3.32 -17.48
CA ALA A 478 20.98 3.64 -18.77
C ALA A 478 20.79 2.37 -19.61
N GLY A 479 19.93 2.43 -20.64
CA GLY A 479 19.84 1.32 -21.59
C GLY A 479 21.24 0.98 -22.13
N PRO A 480 21.56 -0.29 -22.40
CA PRO A 480 22.86 -0.64 -22.94
C PRO A 480 23.10 0.16 -24.24
N PRO A 481 24.35 0.58 -24.50
CA PRO A 481 24.67 1.15 -25.80
C PRO A 481 24.33 0.11 -26.89
N PRO A 482 23.92 0.51 -28.11
CA PRO A 482 23.90 -0.41 -29.22
C PRO A 482 25.36 -0.77 -29.51
N GLN A 483 25.81 -1.91 -28.98
CA GLN A 483 27.12 -2.46 -29.26
C GLN A 483 26.90 -3.80 -29.94
N GLY A 484 27.37 -3.88 -31.18
CA GLY A 484 27.50 -5.12 -31.90
C GLY A 484 28.42 -6.08 -31.15
N LEU A 485 28.03 -7.36 -31.19
CA LEU A 485 28.85 -8.57 -31.12
C LEU A 485 29.99 -8.55 -30.08
N GLY A 486 29.69 -9.07 -28.89
CA GLY A 486 30.69 -9.46 -27.89
C GLY A 486 30.03 -10.29 -26.79
N GLU A 487 30.34 -11.59 -26.78
CA GLU A 487 29.78 -12.63 -25.92
C GLU A 487 30.02 -12.35 -24.43
N GLY A 488 28.96 -12.44 -23.62
CA GLY A 488 29.01 -12.39 -22.16
C GLY A 488 27.85 -13.21 -21.58
N GLU A 489 28.20 -14.32 -20.93
CA GLU A 489 27.28 -15.35 -20.40
C GLU A 489 26.24 -14.79 -19.42
N THR A 490 24.96 -15.05 -19.69
CA THR A 490 23.86 -14.91 -18.72
C THR A 490 23.25 -16.28 -18.46
N ASP A 491 23.16 -16.66 -17.19
CA ASP A 491 22.67 -17.94 -16.66
C ASP A 491 21.12 -18.07 -16.79
N GLY A 492 20.64 -17.97 -18.02
CA GLY A 492 19.23 -18.14 -18.42
C GLY A 492 19.11 -19.10 -19.60
N PRO A 493 17.90 -19.61 -19.91
CA PRO A 493 17.71 -20.48 -21.08
C PRO A 493 18.20 -19.76 -22.35
N ALA A 494 19.10 -20.40 -23.07
CA ALA A 494 19.78 -19.82 -24.23
C ALA A 494 18.76 -19.34 -25.28
N VAL A 495 19.00 -18.13 -25.78
CA VAL A 495 18.25 -17.56 -26.90
C VAL A 495 18.47 -18.43 -28.14
N VAL A 496 17.41 -18.70 -28.90
CA VAL A 496 17.53 -19.50 -30.14
C VAL A 496 18.22 -18.69 -31.24
N PRO A 497 18.93 -19.31 -32.20
CA PRO A 497 19.58 -18.57 -33.28
C PRO A 497 18.63 -17.69 -34.09
N ALA A 498 17.42 -18.20 -34.36
CA ALA A 498 16.34 -17.48 -35.01
C ALA A 498 14.98 -18.01 -34.53
N ALA A 499 13.98 -17.14 -34.53
CA ALA A 499 12.61 -17.48 -34.19
C ALA A 499 11.63 -16.91 -35.21
N ALA A 500 10.61 -17.71 -35.54
CA ALA A 500 9.43 -17.25 -36.27
C ALA A 500 8.44 -16.62 -35.27
N ILE A 501 8.22 -15.31 -35.39
CA ILE A 501 7.35 -14.52 -34.50
C ILE A 501 6.08 -14.18 -35.26
N THR A 502 4.93 -14.64 -34.76
CA THR A 502 3.62 -14.40 -35.37
C THR A 502 2.79 -13.46 -34.51
N PHE A 503 2.33 -12.35 -35.10
CA PHE A 503 1.43 -11.36 -34.50
C PHE A 503 0.00 -11.65 -34.96
N THR A 504 -0.78 -12.33 -34.11
CA THR A 504 -2.04 -12.96 -34.53
C THR A 504 -3.15 -11.97 -34.86
N ARG A 505 -3.24 -10.83 -34.17
CA ARG A 505 -4.29 -9.84 -34.45
C ARG A 505 -3.93 -8.99 -35.67
N ALA A 506 -2.65 -8.70 -35.86
CA ALA A 506 -2.16 -8.01 -37.04
C ALA A 506 -2.09 -8.91 -38.28
N GLY A 507 -2.12 -10.24 -38.12
CA GLY A 507 -2.01 -11.21 -39.20
C GLY A 507 -0.64 -11.16 -39.91
N ARG A 508 0.43 -10.80 -39.18
CA ARG A 508 1.79 -10.65 -39.72
C ARG A 508 2.75 -11.60 -39.02
N SER A 509 3.78 -12.03 -39.72
CA SER A 509 4.86 -12.84 -39.16
C SER A 509 6.22 -12.37 -39.66
N VAL A 510 7.24 -12.59 -38.84
CA VAL A 510 8.63 -12.29 -39.18
C VAL A 510 9.54 -13.37 -38.61
N THR A 511 10.52 -13.79 -39.40
CA THR A 511 11.64 -14.60 -38.89
C THR A 511 12.77 -13.64 -38.58
N ALA A 512 13.16 -13.59 -37.30
CA ALA A 512 14.22 -12.71 -36.83
C ALA A 512 15.27 -13.51 -36.05
N PRO A 513 16.53 -13.04 -35.99
CA PRO A 513 17.51 -13.57 -35.05
C PRO A 513 16.93 -13.58 -33.63
N GLY A 514 17.21 -14.59 -32.80
CA GLY A 514 16.55 -14.69 -31.48
C GLY A 514 16.91 -13.55 -30.52
N GLU A 515 18.03 -12.86 -30.77
CA GLU A 515 18.43 -11.62 -30.10
C GLU A 515 17.53 -10.42 -30.47
N THR A 516 16.68 -10.53 -31.48
CA THR A 516 15.72 -9.48 -31.81
C THR A 516 14.62 -9.47 -30.76
N THR A 517 14.35 -8.32 -30.16
CA THR A 517 13.22 -8.21 -29.23
C THR A 517 11.90 -8.34 -29.96
N VAL A 518 10.85 -8.83 -29.29
CA VAL A 518 9.50 -8.89 -29.86
C VAL A 518 9.02 -7.52 -30.37
N LEU A 519 9.44 -6.44 -29.72
CA LEU A 519 9.13 -5.07 -30.17
C LEU A 519 9.83 -4.70 -31.47
N GLU A 520 11.14 -4.98 -31.60
CA GLU A 520 11.87 -4.72 -32.85
C GLU A 520 11.32 -5.56 -34.01
N ALA A 521 10.98 -6.83 -33.74
CA ALA A 521 10.33 -7.71 -34.71
C ALA A 521 8.99 -7.14 -35.19
N ALA A 522 8.18 -6.58 -34.28
CA ALA A 522 6.93 -5.90 -34.64
C ALA A 522 7.18 -4.64 -35.48
N GLU A 523 8.20 -3.85 -35.14
CA GLU A 523 8.56 -2.64 -35.90
C GLU A 523 9.01 -2.98 -37.33
N GLN A 524 9.77 -4.05 -37.52
CA GLN A 524 10.21 -4.53 -38.84
C GLN A 524 9.04 -4.85 -39.77
N VAL A 525 7.99 -5.48 -39.23
CA VAL A 525 6.78 -5.80 -39.99
C VAL A 525 5.66 -4.79 -39.77
N GLY A 526 5.94 -3.59 -39.24
CA GLY A 526 4.98 -2.50 -39.10
C GLY A 526 3.73 -2.84 -38.26
N VAL A 527 3.85 -3.71 -37.26
CA VAL A 527 2.79 -4.02 -36.30
C VAL A 527 2.79 -2.94 -35.20
N PRO A 528 1.68 -2.19 -35.04
CA PRO A 528 1.64 -1.09 -34.07
C PRO A 528 1.51 -1.64 -32.64
N MET A 529 2.60 -1.62 -31.88
CA MET A 529 2.58 -1.93 -30.44
C MET A 529 2.81 -0.67 -29.60
N PRO A 530 2.06 -0.47 -28.51
CA PRO A 530 2.31 0.63 -27.58
C PRO A 530 3.66 0.45 -26.88
N TYR A 531 4.55 1.44 -26.90
CA TYR A 531 5.82 1.39 -26.15
C TYR A 531 6.34 2.80 -25.81
N GLU A 532 7.08 2.90 -24.70
CA GLU A 532 7.69 4.15 -24.24
C GLU A 532 9.17 3.99 -23.81
N CYS A 533 9.47 3.19 -22.78
CA CYS A 533 10.81 3.18 -22.17
C CYS A 533 11.87 2.30 -22.87
N ARG A 534 11.45 1.27 -23.61
CA ARG A 534 12.29 0.16 -24.13
C ARG A 534 13.16 -0.61 -23.12
N SER A 535 13.13 -0.26 -21.83
CA SER A 535 13.90 -0.89 -20.74
C SER A 535 13.10 -1.83 -19.84
N GLY A 536 11.86 -2.18 -20.18
CA GLY A 536 11.02 -3.06 -19.33
C GLY A 536 10.34 -2.40 -18.12
N LEU A 537 10.57 -1.11 -17.86
CA LEU A 537 10.10 -0.44 -16.63
C LEU A 537 8.69 0.19 -16.74
N CYS A 538 8.27 0.63 -17.92
CA CYS A 538 7.02 1.40 -18.07
C CYS A 538 5.75 0.53 -18.23
N GLY A 539 5.91 -0.71 -18.69
CA GLY A 539 4.80 -1.64 -18.95
C GLY A 539 3.92 -1.31 -20.16
N GLN A 540 4.24 -0.29 -20.96
CA GLN A 540 3.45 0.09 -22.14
C GLN A 540 3.51 -1.00 -23.23
N CYS A 541 4.67 -1.63 -23.41
CA CYS A 541 4.90 -2.74 -24.34
C CYS A 541 4.36 -4.08 -23.86
N LYS A 542 3.40 -4.08 -22.93
CA LYS A 542 2.84 -5.32 -22.39
C LYS A 542 1.97 -5.98 -23.44
N VAL A 543 2.31 -7.22 -23.76
CA VAL A 543 1.61 -8.03 -24.75
C VAL A 543 1.55 -9.47 -24.26
N ARG A 544 0.57 -10.24 -24.71
CA ARG A 544 0.43 -11.63 -24.31
C ARG A 544 1.16 -12.54 -25.30
N CYS A 545 2.05 -13.39 -24.80
CA CYS A 545 2.63 -14.51 -25.52
C CYS A 545 1.73 -15.72 -25.29
N THR A 546 1.07 -16.21 -26.35
CA THR A 546 0.13 -17.33 -26.25
C THR A 546 0.81 -18.67 -26.49
N GLU A 547 1.89 -18.69 -27.27
CA GLU A 547 2.69 -19.89 -27.55
C GLU A 547 4.18 -19.54 -27.61
N GLY A 548 5.02 -20.51 -27.24
CA GLY A 548 6.46 -20.33 -27.14
C GLY A 548 6.91 -19.73 -25.80
N ALA A 549 8.23 -19.53 -25.65
CA ALA A 549 8.84 -18.99 -24.44
C ALA A 549 9.86 -17.90 -24.76
N VAL A 550 9.98 -16.95 -23.84
CA VAL A 550 10.89 -15.81 -23.96
C VAL A 550 11.75 -15.66 -22.71
N THR A 551 12.93 -15.08 -22.89
CA THR A 551 13.72 -14.50 -21.81
C THR A 551 13.55 -12.97 -21.80
N MET A 552 13.66 -12.35 -20.63
CA MET A 552 13.53 -10.91 -20.42
C MET A 552 14.54 -10.47 -19.36
N GLU A 553 15.30 -9.42 -19.64
CA GLU A 553 16.28 -8.83 -18.70
C GLU A 553 15.59 -8.14 -17.51
N SER A 554 14.47 -7.43 -17.74
CA SER A 554 13.62 -6.84 -16.70
C SER A 554 12.18 -7.35 -16.79
N ARG A 555 11.57 -7.59 -15.62
CA ARG A 555 10.17 -8.02 -15.45
C ARG A 555 9.35 -7.03 -14.61
N ASP A 556 9.93 -5.88 -14.26
CA ASP A 556 9.44 -5.01 -13.17
C ASP A 556 8.05 -4.40 -13.45
N ALA A 557 7.67 -4.30 -14.72
CA ALA A 557 6.35 -3.81 -15.11
C ALA A 557 5.26 -4.90 -15.22
N LEU A 558 5.57 -6.14 -14.87
CA LEU A 558 4.63 -7.27 -14.80
C LEU A 558 4.28 -7.59 -13.34
N SER A 559 2.99 -7.74 -13.05
CA SER A 559 2.56 -8.34 -11.80
C SER A 559 2.61 -9.87 -11.88
N SER A 560 2.75 -10.56 -10.73
CA SER A 560 2.77 -12.03 -10.71
C SER A 560 1.50 -12.68 -11.28
N LYS A 561 0.37 -11.95 -11.32
CA LYS A 561 -0.86 -12.41 -11.97
C LYS A 561 -0.75 -12.35 -13.50
N GLU A 562 -0.14 -11.29 -14.02
CA GLU A 562 0.05 -11.08 -15.45
C GLU A 562 1.09 -12.06 -16.02
N GLU A 563 2.18 -12.31 -15.29
CA GLU A 563 3.18 -13.32 -15.68
C GLU A 563 2.54 -14.71 -15.80
N LYS A 564 1.75 -15.12 -14.81
CA LYS A 564 1.00 -16.39 -14.85
C LYS A 564 -0.03 -16.46 -15.97
N ALA A 565 -0.48 -15.32 -16.48
CA ALA A 565 -1.41 -15.24 -17.61
C ALA A 565 -0.70 -15.18 -18.98
N GLY A 566 0.63 -15.26 -19.01
CA GLY A 566 1.44 -15.25 -20.24
C GLY A 566 1.74 -13.86 -20.78
N TYR A 567 1.62 -12.81 -19.97
CA TYR A 567 2.04 -11.47 -20.39
C TYR A 567 3.56 -11.32 -20.34
N ILE A 568 4.09 -10.67 -21.36
CA ILE A 568 5.50 -10.37 -21.56
C ILE A 568 5.69 -8.87 -21.84
N LEU A 569 6.93 -8.37 -21.76
CA LEU A 569 7.29 -7.00 -22.11
C LEU A 569 8.00 -7.01 -23.45
N ALA A 570 7.30 -6.68 -24.53
CA ALA A 570 7.81 -6.86 -25.90
C ALA A 570 9.18 -6.19 -26.15
N CYS A 571 9.48 -5.09 -25.46
CA CYS A 571 10.76 -4.38 -25.59
C CYS A 571 11.96 -5.04 -24.92
N GLN A 572 11.75 -6.11 -24.15
CA GLN A 572 12.79 -6.88 -23.45
C GLN A 572 12.74 -8.36 -23.81
N SER A 573 11.64 -8.84 -24.39
CA SER A 573 11.44 -10.25 -24.69
C SER A 573 12.25 -10.70 -25.89
N ARG A 574 13.15 -11.67 -25.67
CA ARG A 574 13.92 -12.41 -26.69
C ARG A 574 13.47 -13.87 -26.72
N ALA A 575 13.48 -14.49 -27.89
CA ALA A 575 12.90 -15.84 -28.06
C ALA A 575 13.83 -16.94 -27.50
N THR A 576 13.28 -17.84 -26.69
CA THR A 576 13.97 -19.08 -26.27
C THR A 576 13.39 -20.32 -26.94
N THR A 577 12.39 -20.14 -27.81
CA THR A 577 11.81 -21.18 -28.68
C THR A 577 11.84 -20.72 -30.12
N THR A 578 11.91 -21.67 -31.07
CA THR A 578 11.98 -21.38 -32.52
C THR A 578 10.71 -20.77 -33.10
N ALA A 579 9.60 -20.81 -32.36
CA ALA A 579 8.35 -20.15 -32.71
C ALA A 579 7.78 -19.40 -31.50
N LEU A 580 7.24 -18.20 -31.75
CA LEU A 580 6.48 -17.39 -30.80
C LEU A 580 5.15 -16.97 -31.42
N THR A 581 4.08 -17.03 -30.63
CA THR A 581 2.76 -16.50 -31.01
C THR A 581 2.39 -15.37 -30.05
N ILE A 582 2.24 -14.16 -30.59
CA ILE A 582 2.01 -12.91 -29.87
C ILE A 582 0.61 -12.39 -30.20
N ASP A 583 -0.19 -12.12 -29.17
CA ASP A 583 -1.54 -11.55 -29.26
C ASP A 583 -1.47 -10.02 -29.48
N ALA A 584 -0.93 -9.60 -30.63
CA ALA A 584 -0.81 -8.20 -31.07
C ALA A 584 -1.19 -7.99 -32.53
#